data_AF-A0A1S3IKI4-F1
#
_entry.id   AF-A0A1S3IKI4-F1
#
_cell.length_a   1.000
_cell.length_b   1.000
_cell.length_c   1.000
_cell.angle_alpha   90.00
_cell.angle_beta   90.00
_cell.angle_gamma   90.00
#
_symmetry.space_group_name_H-M   'P 1'
#
loop_
_entity.id
_entity.type
_entity.pdbx_description
1 polymer ?
#
loop_
_entity_poly.entity_id
_entity_poly.type
_entity_poly.pdbx_seq_one_letter_code
_entity_poly.pdbx_strand_id
1 'polypeptide(L)'
;MADTDSADGSSDVNEKSSDSDEKNLGCEHYRRKCAFITPCCNKIYTCRVCHDEAEQHQIQRKDVRKVKCLKCAEQQPVASNCRQCMVQFGKYFCQVCNLFDDQDKKQFHCDACGICRVGGRDNFFHCLKCDMCLHVGLRESHKCVENASKSNCPVCLELLHTSRESVCMPPCGHPIHETCMNGMLKTGNYACPTCAQCLVDMKGVWEHLDEEIAATPMPDEYKDYNVQILCRDCHEESRVLFHVLGLKCAACGSYNTCRTQEPEQGANVEEGSQAAAATQESNGQSENVDTLDPREQHTADHSELDVADHRSNKH
;
A
#
# COMPACT_ATOMS: atom_id res chain seq x y z
N MET A 1 -37.67 -61.19 61.05
CA MET A 1 -37.07 -61.51 59.73
C MET A 1 -37.73 -60.53 58.76
N ALA A 2 -37.26 -59.28 58.70
CA ALA A 2 -36.05 -58.75 58.06
C ALA A 2 -36.37 -58.22 56.64
N ASP A 3 -35.72 -57.09 56.31
CA ASP A 3 -35.57 -56.41 55.00
C ASP A 3 -36.68 -55.43 54.58
N THR A 4 -36.45 -54.21 54.06
CA THR A 4 -35.26 -53.43 53.60
C THR A 4 -35.66 -51.95 53.33
N ASP A 5 -34.65 -51.12 53.00
CA ASP A 5 -34.65 -49.87 52.19
C ASP A 5 -34.80 -48.51 52.90
N SER A 6 -34.15 -47.40 52.50
CA SER A 6 -32.96 -47.10 51.67
C SER A 6 -32.71 -45.57 51.80
N ALA A 7 -31.48 -45.13 51.53
CA ALA A 7 -30.94 -43.80 51.87
C ALA A 7 -31.39 -42.62 50.99
N ASP A 8 -31.36 -41.43 51.61
CA ASP A 8 -31.69 -40.09 51.14
C ASP A 8 -30.67 -39.52 50.13
N GLY A 9 -31.15 -38.78 49.13
CA GLY A 9 -30.36 -38.18 48.06
C GLY A 9 -30.98 -36.86 47.58
N SER A 10 -30.54 -35.75 48.16
CA SER A 10 -30.81 -34.39 47.68
C SER A 10 -29.96 -34.06 46.46
N SER A 11 -30.58 -33.49 45.42
CA SER A 11 -29.87 -32.82 44.32
C SER A 11 -30.52 -31.47 44.00
N ASP A 12 -29.88 -30.42 44.51
CA ASP A 12 -30.05 -29.03 44.09
C ASP A 12 -29.37 -28.83 42.73
N VAL A 13 -30.15 -28.58 41.68
CA VAL A 13 -29.64 -28.08 40.39
C VAL A 13 -29.61 -26.56 40.41
N ASN A 14 -28.43 -26.03 40.70
CA ASN A 14 -28.13 -24.60 40.74
C ASN A 14 -27.79 -24.10 39.32
N GLU A 15 -28.74 -23.44 38.66
CA GLU A 15 -28.49 -22.59 37.49
C GLU A 15 -27.53 -21.46 37.90
N LYS A 16 -26.27 -21.51 37.41
CA LYS A 16 -25.35 -20.36 37.50
C LYS A 16 -24.60 -20.09 36.20
N SER A 17 -24.84 -18.86 35.75
CA SER A 17 -23.93 -17.91 35.10
C SER A 17 -23.50 -18.14 33.65
N SER A 18 -24.35 -17.67 32.73
CA SER A 18 -24.02 -17.35 31.31
C SER A 18 -23.66 -15.87 31.10
N ASP A 19 -23.08 -15.20 32.11
CA ASP A 19 -22.75 -13.75 32.04
C ASP A 19 -21.30 -13.48 31.61
N SER A 20 -20.47 -14.52 31.50
CA SER A 20 -19.09 -14.44 31.01
C SER A 20 -18.94 -14.55 29.49
N ASP A 21 -19.96 -15.07 28.78
CA ASP A 21 -19.92 -15.28 27.32
C ASP A 21 -20.44 -14.10 26.50
N GLU A 22 -21.16 -13.14 27.10
CA GLU A 22 -21.68 -11.98 26.37
C GLU A 22 -20.59 -11.01 25.91
N LYS A 23 -19.45 -10.96 26.61
CA LYS A 23 -18.38 -9.98 26.36
C LYS A 23 -17.50 -10.27 25.13
N ASN A 24 -17.61 -11.47 24.54
CA ASN A 24 -16.71 -11.94 23.47
C ASN A 24 -17.41 -12.31 22.15
N LEU A 25 -18.65 -11.86 21.92
CA LEU A 25 -19.32 -12.11 20.64
C LEU A 25 -18.66 -11.32 19.49
N GLY A 26 -18.22 -12.04 18.47
CA GLY A 26 -17.62 -11.47 17.26
C GLY A 26 -16.33 -12.20 16.86
N CYS A 27 -15.35 -11.42 16.41
CA CYS A 27 -14.02 -11.84 16.01
C CYS A 27 -13.03 -10.69 16.25
N GLU A 28 -11.74 -10.94 16.06
CA GLU A 28 -10.68 -9.93 16.21
C GLU A 28 -10.87 -8.74 15.25
N HIS A 29 -11.46 -8.96 14.07
CA HIS A 29 -11.68 -7.89 13.09
C HIS A 29 -12.85 -6.96 13.46
N TYR A 30 -13.96 -7.53 13.94
CA TYR A 30 -15.19 -6.80 14.29
C TYR A 30 -15.92 -7.47 15.45
N ARG A 31 -16.26 -6.69 16.48
CA ARG A 31 -17.17 -7.11 17.55
C ARG A 31 -18.60 -7.01 17.06
N ARG A 32 -19.37 -8.09 17.10
CA ARG A 32 -20.75 -8.10 16.63
C ARG A 32 -21.49 -9.33 17.13
N LYS A 33 -22.82 -9.29 17.05
CA LYS A 33 -23.70 -10.34 17.59
C LYS A 33 -24.40 -11.17 16.51
N CYS A 34 -23.91 -11.12 15.26
CA CYS A 34 -24.35 -11.94 14.12
C CYS A 34 -23.18 -12.50 13.30
N ALA A 35 -23.41 -13.58 12.58
CA ALA A 35 -22.52 -14.11 11.55
C ALA A 35 -23.20 -14.03 10.16
N PHE A 36 -22.41 -13.93 9.10
CA PHE A 36 -22.89 -13.98 7.72
C PHE A 36 -23.15 -15.40 7.28
N ILE A 37 -24.24 -15.59 6.56
CA ILE A 37 -24.44 -16.76 5.71
C ILE A 37 -23.95 -16.35 4.32
N THR A 38 -22.78 -16.86 3.93
CA THR A 38 -22.06 -16.36 2.77
C THR A 38 -22.71 -16.86 1.47
N PRO A 39 -23.01 -15.98 0.49
CA PRO A 39 -23.71 -16.38 -0.72
C PRO A 39 -22.83 -17.19 -1.68
N CYS A 40 -21.50 -17.05 -1.58
CA CYS A 40 -20.53 -17.73 -2.45
C CYS A 40 -20.41 -19.23 -2.14
N CYS A 41 -20.44 -19.62 -0.87
CA CYS A 41 -20.17 -21.00 -0.45
C CYS A 41 -21.18 -21.55 0.58
N ASN A 42 -22.22 -20.77 0.94
CA ASN A 42 -23.26 -21.12 1.92
C ASN A 42 -22.74 -21.52 3.31
N LYS A 43 -21.52 -21.11 3.64
CA LYS A 43 -20.90 -21.33 4.94
C LYS A 43 -21.20 -20.15 5.87
N ILE A 44 -20.96 -20.33 7.17
CA ILE A 44 -21.20 -19.32 8.19
C ILE A 44 -19.86 -18.78 8.67
N TYR A 45 -19.65 -17.47 8.50
CA TYR A 45 -18.47 -16.79 9.01
C TYR A 45 -18.86 -15.55 9.79
N THR A 46 -18.10 -15.22 10.82
CA THR A 46 -18.38 -14.02 11.59
C THR A 46 -18.26 -12.79 10.67
N CYS A 47 -17.14 -12.52 9.97
CA CYS A 47 -17.02 -11.47 8.92
C CYS A 47 -16.50 -12.02 7.59
N ARG A 48 -16.51 -11.11 6.60
CA ARG A 48 -15.73 -11.22 5.37
C ARG A 48 -14.26 -11.54 5.58
N VAL A 49 -13.60 -10.97 6.59
CA VAL A 49 -12.15 -11.16 6.77
C VAL A 49 -11.87 -12.59 7.24
N CYS A 50 -12.60 -13.07 8.25
CA CYS A 50 -12.55 -14.49 8.64
C CYS A 50 -12.91 -15.44 7.49
N HIS A 51 -13.81 -15.05 6.58
CA HIS A 51 -14.11 -15.84 5.38
C HIS A 51 -12.91 -15.87 4.43
N ASP A 52 -12.39 -14.69 4.04
CA ASP A 52 -11.32 -14.55 3.06
C ASP A 52 -9.98 -15.16 3.56
N GLU A 53 -9.78 -15.24 4.87
CA GLU A 53 -8.65 -15.94 5.50
C GLU A 53 -8.81 -17.46 5.50
N ALA A 54 -10.05 -17.97 5.57
CA ALA A 54 -10.34 -19.41 5.65
C ALA A 54 -10.61 -20.06 4.29
N GLU A 55 -10.93 -19.27 3.27
CA GLU A 55 -11.35 -19.75 1.96
C GLU A 55 -10.41 -19.25 0.85
N GLN A 56 -10.29 -20.02 -0.23
CA GLN A 56 -9.44 -19.66 -1.39
C GLN A 56 -10.08 -18.61 -2.33
N HIS A 57 -11.14 -17.93 -1.86
CA HIS A 57 -11.88 -16.93 -2.62
C HIS A 57 -12.37 -15.84 -1.69
N GLN A 58 -12.65 -14.66 -2.26
CA GLN A 58 -13.15 -13.52 -1.50
C GLN A 58 -14.68 -13.42 -1.59
N ILE A 59 -15.31 -13.02 -0.48
CA ILE A 59 -16.74 -12.74 -0.46
C ILE A 59 -17.04 -11.29 -0.88
N GLN A 60 -17.99 -11.15 -1.80
CA GLN A 60 -18.55 -9.84 -2.13
C GLN A 60 -19.49 -9.36 -1.02
N ARG A 61 -19.02 -8.40 -0.22
CA ARG A 61 -19.77 -7.87 0.95
C ARG A 61 -21.18 -7.41 0.61
N LYS A 62 -21.39 -6.86 -0.59
CA LYS A 62 -22.69 -6.33 -1.04
C LYS A 62 -23.69 -7.43 -1.38
N ASP A 63 -23.25 -8.68 -1.51
CA ASP A 63 -24.11 -9.80 -1.90
C ASP A 63 -24.66 -10.58 -0.71
N VAL A 64 -24.17 -10.29 0.51
CA VAL A 64 -24.71 -10.89 1.73
C VAL A 64 -26.18 -10.48 1.87
N ARG A 65 -27.07 -11.47 1.99
CA ARG A 65 -28.52 -11.28 2.15
C ARG A 65 -29.05 -11.83 3.47
N LYS A 66 -28.35 -12.76 4.11
CA LYS A 66 -28.79 -13.43 5.34
C LYS A 66 -27.70 -13.41 6.41
N VAL A 67 -28.14 -13.32 7.65
CA VAL A 67 -27.30 -13.38 8.84
C VAL A 67 -27.88 -14.38 9.84
N LYS A 68 -27.01 -14.97 10.66
CA LYS A 68 -27.36 -15.82 11.79
C LYS A 68 -27.08 -15.07 13.09
N CYS A 69 -28.07 -14.94 13.96
CA CYS A 69 -27.89 -14.37 15.29
C CYS A 69 -26.96 -15.26 16.13
N LEU A 70 -25.94 -14.68 16.77
CA LEU A 70 -25.03 -15.43 17.64
C LEU A 70 -25.61 -15.68 19.04
N LYS A 71 -26.65 -14.95 19.45
CA LYS A 71 -27.31 -15.16 20.76
C LYS A 71 -28.39 -16.25 20.73
N CYS A 72 -29.24 -16.27 19.72
CA CYS A 72 -30.40 -17.18 19.66
C CYS A 72 -30.42 -18.09 18.42
N ALA A 73 -29.32 -18.12 17.64
CA ALA A 73 -29.15 -18.93 16.44
C ALA A 73 -30.13 -18.67 15.27
N GLU A 74 -31.03 -17.69 15.40
CA GLU A 74 -32.02 -17.34 14.38
C GLU A 74 -31.37 -16.90 13.07
N GLN A 75 -31.83 -17.45 11.95
CA GLN A 75 -31.41 -17.04 10.61
C GLN A 75 -32.43 -16.09 10.00
N GLN A 76 -31.97 -14.94 9.52
CA GLN A 76 -32.84 -13.88 9.03
C GLN A 76 -32.19 -13.08 7.90
N PRO A 77 -32.98 -12.30 7.14
CA PRO A 77 -32.41 -11.27 6.27
C PRO A 77 -31.53 -10.29 7.04
N VAL A 78 -30.58 -9.64 6.34
CA VAL A 78 -29.77 -8.56 6.91
C VAL A 78 -30.69 -7.49 7.51
N ALA A 79 -30.50 -7.22 8.80
CA ALA A 79 -31.15 -6.15 9.54
C ALA A 79 -30.23 -5.71 10.69
N SER A 80 -30.48 -4.57 11.31
CA SER A 80 -29.69 -4.08 12.46
C SER A 80 -29.88 -4.91 13.74
N ASN A 81 -31.00 -5.60 13.86
CA ASN A 81 -31.42 -6.32 15.07
C ASN A 81 -31.88 -7.74 14.74
N CYS A 82 -31.75 -8.64 15.72
CA CYS A 82 -32.34 -9.97 15.63
C CYS A 82 -33.87 -9.86 15.65
N ARG A 83 -34.56 -10.58 14.76
CA ARG A 83 -36.04 -10.59 14.74
C ARG A 83 -36.67 -11.42 15.87
N GLN A 84 -35.89 -12.32 16.48
CA GLN A 84 -36.36 -13.24 17.52
C GLN A 84 -36.05 -12.72 18.92
N CYS A 85 -34.78 -12.41 19.21
CA CYS A 85 -34.35 -11.96 20.55
C CYS A 85 -34.11 -10.44 20.63
N MET A 86 -34.39 -9.69 19.57
CA MET A 86 -34.29 -8.21 19.49
C MET A 86 -32.89 -7.62 19.72
N VAL A 87 -31.87 -8.46 19.94
CA VAL A 87 -30.49 -7.99 20.17
C VAL A 87 -30.00 -7.17 18.99
N GLN A 88 -29.42 -6.00 19.27
CA GLN A 88 -28.72 -5.19 18.27
C GLN A 88 -27.41 -5.88 17.88
N PHE A 89 -27.22 -6.13 16.58
CA PHE A 89 -26.05 -6.86 16.08
C PHE A 89 -24.76 -6.06 16.15
N GLY A 90 -24.83 -4.74 16.08
CA GLY A 90 -23.72 -3.82 16.32
C GLY A 90 -24.23 -2.40 16.54
N LYS A 91 -23.55 -1.62 17.39
CA LYS A 91 -23.80 -0.19 17.57
C LYS A 91 -23.76 0.56 16.25
N TYR A 92 -22.76 0.29 15.42
CA TYR A 92 -22.69 0.75 14.03
C TYR A 92 -23.20 -0.33 13.08
N PHE A 93 -24.19 0.03 12.26
CA PHE A 93 -24.71 -0.80 11.19
C PHE A 93 -24.73 0.00 9.89
N CYS A 94 -24.10 -0.54 8.84
CA CYS A 94 -24.19 -0.02 7.48
C CYS A 94 -24.82 -1.07 6.58
N GLN A 95 -26.05 -0.81 6.13
CA GLN A 95 -26.79 -1.70 5.24
C GLN A 95 -26.13 -1.83 3.85
N VAL A 96 -25.58 -0.75 3.31
CA VAL A 96 -24.93 -0.75 1.98
C VAL A 96 -23.70 -1.68 1.96
N CYS A 97 -22.93 -1.69 3.05
CA CYS A 97 -21.71 -2.49 3.18
C CYS A 97 -21.92 -3.82 3.89
N ASN A 98 -23.11 -4.08 4.45
CA ASN A 98 -23.38 -5.15 5.41
C ASN A 98 -22.37 -5.19 6.57
N LEU A 99 -21.95 -4.02 7.07
CA LEU A 99 -20.98 -3.90 8.17
C LEU A 99 -21.68 -3.75 9.50
N PHE A 100 -21.25 -4.54 10.49
CA PHE A 100 -21.71 -4.53 11.87
C PHE A 100 -20.51 -4.43 12.79
N ASP A 101 -20.46 -3.40 13.64
CA ASP A 101 -19.41 -3.23 14.64
C ASP A 101 -20.02 -2.66 15.93
N ASP A 102 -19.76 -3.32 17.06
CA ASP A 102 -20.21 -2.93 18.39
C ASP A 102 -19.20 -2.00 19.10
N GLN A 103 -18.01 -1.85 18.51
CA GLN A 103 -17.04 -0.84 18.92
C GLN A 103 -17.32 0.48 18.20
N ASP A 104 -17.35 1.58 18.93
CA ASP A 104 -17.36 2.91 18.33
C ASP A 104 -15.94 3.29 17.90
N LYS A 105 -15.70 3.25 16.59
CA LYS A 105 -14.45 3.72 15.97
C LYS A 105 -14.73 4.97 15.13
N LYS A 106 -15.85 5.64 15.39
CA LYS A 106 -16.39 6.73 14.55
C LYS A 106 -16.50 6.31 13.08
N GLN A 107 -17.02 5.11 12.84
CA GLN A 107 -17.19 4.59 11.49
C GLN A 107 -18.23 5.42 10.72
N PHE A 108 -18.03 5.60 9.43
CA PHE A 108 -19.00 6.27 8.57
C PHE A 108 -18.97 5.71 7.15
N HIS A 109 -20.10 5.72 6.47
CA HIS A 109 -20.18 5.35 5.06
C HIS A 109 -19.86 6.54 4.16
N CYS A 110 -18.94 6.39 3.22
CA CYS A 110 -18.74 7.38 2.16
C CYS A 110 -19.47 6.90 0.91
N ASP A 111 -20.55 7.59 0.52
CA ASP A 111 -21.36 7.21 -0.65
C ASP A 111 -20.57 7.24 -1.95
N ALA A 112 -19.69 8.24 -2.11
CA ALA A 112 -18.85 8.38 -3.31
C ALA A 112 -17.86 7.22 -3.46
N CYS A 113 -17.24 6.75 -2.37
CA CYS A 113 -16.38 5.57 -2.42
C CYS A 113 -17.18 4.24 -2.35
N GLY A 114 -18.43 4.27 -1.91
CA GLY A 114 -19.24 3.07 -1.68
C GLY A 114 -18.71 2.14 -0.59
N ILE A 115 -17.92 2.66 0.36
CA ILE A 115 -17.29 1.90 1.46
C ILE A 115 -17.36 2.63 2.80
N CYS A 116 -17.34 1.86 3.89
CA CYS A 116 -17.19 2.41 5.23
C CYS A 116 -15.73 2.78 5.51
N ARG A 117 -15.51 3.95 6.09
CA ARG A 117 -14.24 4.43 6.63
C ARG A 117 -14.34 4.57 8.15
N VAL A 118 -13.19 4.79 8.80
CA VAL A 118 -13.04 4.86 10.26
C VAL A 118 -12.38 6.20 10.61
N GLY A 119 -12.69 6.76 11.79
CA GLY A 119 -12.08 8.00 12.26
C GLY A 119 -12.99 9.24 12.26
N GLY A 120 -14.27 9.09 11.90
CA GLY A 120 -15.31 10.10 12.02
C GLY A 120 -15.51 10.93 10.74
N ARG A 121 -16.76 11.10 10.32
CA ARG A 121 -17.11 11.80 9.07
C ARG A 121 -16.49 13.20 8.99
N ASP A 122 -16.46 13.92 10.11
CA ASP A 122 -16.00 15.32 10.14
C ASP A 122 -14.48 15.47 9.97
N ASN A 123 -13.72 14.40 10.20
CA ASN A 123 -12.26 14.40 10.02
C ASN A 123 -11.85 14.09 8.58
N PHE A 124 -12.79 13.72 7.71
CA PHE A 124 -12.52 13.33 6.34
C PHE A 124 -13.36 14.12 5.35
N PHE A 125 -12.80 14.29 4.16
CA PHE A 125 -13.55 14.75 3.00
C PHE A 125 -13.26 13.81 1.84
N HIS A 126 -14.22 13.67 0.94
CA HIS A 126 -14.01 12.94 -0.30
C HIS A 126 -13.49 13.92 -1.37
N CYS A 127 -12.31 13.64 -1.90
CA CYS A 127 -11.76 14.36 -3.04
C CYS A 127 -12.23 13.65 -4.33
N LEU A 128 -13.14 14.30 -5.07
CA LEU A 128 -13.73 13.73 -6.29
C LEU A 128 -12.69 13.43 -7.38
N LYS A 129 -11.69 14.31 -7.52
CA LYS A 129 -10.64 14.14 -8.54
C LYS A 129 -9.70 12.98 -8.19
N CYS A 130 -9.31 12.85 -6.92
CA CYS A 130 -8.53 11.69 -6.46
C CYS A 130 -9.36 10.40 -6.35
N ASP A 131 -10.69 10.52 -6.32
CA ASP A 131 -11.65 9.46 -5.98
C ASP A 131 -11.29 8.76 -4.65
N MET A 132 -10.96 9.56 -3.62
CA MET A 132 -10.43 9.08 -2.34
C MET A 132 -10.93 9.90 -1.15
N CYS A 133 -11.17 9.23 -0.01
CA CYS A 133 -11.37 9.91 1.27
C CYS A 133 -10.03 10.32 1.87
N LEU A 134 -9.84 11.62 2.12
CA LEU A 134 -8.62 12.19 2.70
C LEU A 134 -8.95 12.94 4.00
N HIS A 135 -7.98 13.06 4.89
CA HIS A 135 -8.13 13.83 6.13
C HIS A 135 -8.37 15.32 5.81
N VAL A 136 -9.22 16.03 6.56
CA VAL A 136 -9.56 17.45 6.29
C VAL A 136 -8.36 18.38 6.25
N GLY A 137 -7.29 18.08 7.00
CA GLY A 137 -6.03 18.84 6.95
C GLY A 137 -5.31 18.79 5.59
N LEU A 138 -5.66 17.84 4.73
CA LEU A 138 -5.11 17.72 3.37
C LEU A 138 -5.89 18.50 2.32
N ARG A 139 -7.04 19.10 2.68
CA ARG A 139 -7.98 19.70 1.71
C ARG A 139 -7.31 20.67 0.74
N GLU A 140 -6.39 21.48 1.24
CA GLU A 140 -5.73 22.54 0.47
C GLU A 140 -4.27 22.22 0.13
N SER A 141 -3.68 21.20 0.74
CA SER A 141 -2.25 20.91 0.65
C SER A 141 -1.91 19.68 -0.17
N HIS A 142 -2.86 18.76 -0.43
CA HIS A 142 -2.55 17.57 -1.20
C HIS A 142 -2.39 17.87 -2.70
N LYS A 143 -1.37 17.26 -3.31
CA LYS A 143 -1.22 17.23 -4.76
C LYS A 143 -2.29 16.30 -5.35
N CYS A 144 -3.33 16.91 -5.91
CA CYS A 144 -4.50 16.20 -6.40
C CYS A 144 -4.23 15.55 -7.77
N VAL A 145 -4.08 14.21 -7.75
CA VAL A 145 -3.87 13.38 -8.94
C VAL A 145 -5.15 12.63 -9.29
N GLU A 146 -5.52 12.63 -10.56
CA GLU A 146 -6.78 12.04 -11.00
C GLU A 146 -6.79 10.52 -10.76
N ASN A 147 -7.89 9.99 -10.23
CA ASN A 147 -8.09 8.55 -10.01
C ASN A 147 -6.99 7.88 -9.16
N ALA A 148 -6.31 8.63 -8.28
CA ALA A 148 -5.23 8.13 -7.44
C ALA A 148 -5.64 6.91 -6.58
N SER A 149 -6.92 6.73 -6.26
CA SER A 149 -7.38 5.55 -5.52
C SER A 149 -7.33 4.24 -6.31
N LYS A 150 -7.33 4.30 -7.65
CA LYS A 150 -7.35 3.14 -8.53
C LYS A 150 -5.96 2.52 -8.75
N SER A 151 -4.90 3.17 -8.29
CA SER A 151 -3.56 2.59 -8.32
C SER A 151 -3.33 1.62 -7.17
N ASN A 152 -2.31 0.77 -7.33
CA ASN A 152 -1.82 -0.08 -6.26
C ASN A 152 -0.77 0.67 -5.43
N CYS A 153 -0.68 0.32 -4.16
CA CYS A 153 0.42 0.75 -3.30
C CYS A 153 1.75 0.26 -3.91
N PRO A 154 2.75 1.12 -4.13
CA PRO A 154 4.01 0.72 -4.77
C PRO A 154 4.88 -0.20 -3.89
N VAL A 155 4.50 -0.39 -2.62
CA VAL A 155 5.24 -1.23 -1.66
C VAL A 155 4.63 -2.62 -1.53
N CYS A 156 3.33 -2.73 -1.25
CA CYS A 156 2.66 -4.02 -1.05
C CYS A 156 1.88 -4.52 -2.29
N LEU A 157 1.76 -3.69 -3.33
CA LEU A 157 1.02 -3.98 -4.58
C LEU A 157 -0.48 -4.21 -4.41
N GLU A 158 -1.04 -3.93 -3.23
CA GLU A 158 -2.48 -3.98 -2.99
C GLU A 158 -3.19 -2.72 -3.48
N LEU A 159 -4.45 -2.87 -3.89
CA LEU A 159 -5.30 -1.79 -4.38
C LEU A 159 -5.67 -0.80 -3.27
N LEU A 160 -5.37 0.48 -3.46
CA LEU A 160 -5.57 1.53 -2.45
C LEU A 160 -7.05 1.79 -2.15
N HIS A 161 -7.92 1.72 -3.16
CA HIS A 161 -9.35 2.02 -3.00
C HIS A 161 -10.06 1.04 -2.06
N THR A 162 -9.83 -0.27 -2.23
CA THR A 162 -10.54 -1.33 -1.51
C THR A 162 -9.84 -1.79 -0.24
N SER A 163 -8.59 -1.37 -0.05
CA SER A 163 -7.81 -1.65 1.16
C SER A 163 -8.49 -1.11 2.42
N ARG A 164 -8.26 -1.84 3.52
CA ARG A 164 -8.66 -1.43 4.87
C ARG A 164 -7.62 -0.53 5.53
N GLU A 165 -6.40 -0.54 5.00
CA GLU A 165 -5.30 0.28 5.47
C GLU A 165 -5.54 1.75 5.12
N SER A 166 -5.16 2.64 6.04
CA SER A 166 -5.12 4.07 5.78
C SER A 166 -4.14 4.37 4.65
N VAL A 167 -4.48 5.34 3.80
CA VAL A 167 -3.62 5.81 2.72
C VAL A 167 -3.04 7.16 3.10
N CYS A 168 -1.74 7.31 2.97
CA CYS A 168 -1.06 8.59 3.09
C CYS A 168 -0.87 9.23 1.70
N MET A 169 -0.89 10.57 1.66
CA MET A 169 -0.62 11.36 0.45
C MET A 169 0.69 12.14 0.65
N PRO A 170 1.84 11.61 0.20
CA PRO A 170 3.11 12.31 0.27
C PRO A 170 3.12 13.57 -0.61
N PRO A 171 4.09 14.49 -0.42
CA PRO A 171 4.20 15.72 -1.21
C PRO A 171 4.32 15.49 -2.72
N CYS A 172 4.93 14.37 -3.13
CA CYS A 172 5.07 13.98 -4.54
C CYS A 172 3.73 13.61 -5.20
N GLY A 173 2.70 13.29 -4.41
CA GLY A 173 1.36 12.91 -4.87
C GLY A 173 1.18 11.41 -5.15
N HIS A 174 2.19 10.57 -4.90
CA HIS A 174 2.09 9.12 -5.08
C HIS A 174 1.56 8.44 -3.81
N PRO A 175 0.30 7.99 -3.77
CA PRO A 175 -0.31 7.42 -2.56
C PRO A 175 0.34 6.10 -2.15
N ILE A 176 0.53 5.92 -0.84
CA ILE A 176 1.10 4.71 -0.23
C ILE A 176 0.26 4.37 1.00
N HIS A 177 0.13 3.08 1.37
CA HIS A 177 -0.46 2.75 2.67
C HIS A 177 0.38 3.34 3.81
N GLU A 178 -0.28 3.84 4.85
CA GLU A 178 0.37 4.40 6.04
C GLU A 178 1.31 3.39 6.70
N THR A 179 0.88 2.13 6.80
CA THR A 179 1.70 1.02 7.32
C THR A 179 2.93 0.76 6.45
N CYS A 180 2.80 0.79 5.13
CA CYS A 180 3.93 0.67 4.20
C CYS A 180 4.91 1.84 4.33
N MET A 181 4.41 3.08 4.34
CA MET A 181 5.25 4.27 4.51
C MET A 181 6.00 4.24 5.85
N ASN A 182 5.31 3.91 6.94
CA ASN A 182 5.93 3.79 8.26
C ASN A 182 6.99 2.67 8.30
N GLY A 183 6.76 1.55 7.61
CA GLY A 183 7.76 0.49 7.44
C GLY A 183 9.01 0.98 6.71
N MET A 184 8.84 1.75 5.63
CA MET A 184 9.95 2.37 4.91
C MET A 184 10.75 3.32 5.81
N LEU A 185 10.07 4.24 6.49
CA LEU A 185 10.73 5.23 7.37
C LEU A 185 11.51 4.56 8.51
N LYS A 186 10.96 3.49 9.11
CA LYS A 186 11.65 2.71 10.16
C LYS A 186 12.96 2.06 9.69
N THR A 187 13.08 1.78 8.40
CA THR A 187 14.29 1.20 7.79
C THR A 187 15.23 2.26 7.22
N GLY A 188 14.93 3.55 7.43
CA GLY A 188 15.72 4.67 6.90
C GLY A 188 15.38 5.04 5.45
N ASN A 189 14.40 4.38 4.82
CA ASN A 189 13.99 4.65 3.45
C ASN A 189 12.96 5.80 3.43
N TYR A 190 13.45 7.03 3.30
CA TYR A 190 12.61 8.23 3.23
C TYR A 190 12.18 8.61 1.80
N ALA A 191 12.75 7.98 0.77
CA ALA A 191 12.50 8.29 -0.63
C ALA A 191 11.29 7.51 -1.18
N CYS A 192 10.44 8.19 -1.94
CA CYS A 192 9.28 7.58 -2.60
C CYS A 192 9.73 6.48 -3.59
N PRO A 193 9.15 5.26 -3.55
CA PRO A 193 9.53 4.19 -4.48
C PRO A 193 9.26 4.52 -5.95
N THR A 194 8.33 5.44 -6.21
CA THR A 194 7.89 5.79 -7.57
C THR A 194 8.73 6.90 -8.20
N CYS A 195 9.19 7.87 -7.42
CA CYS A 195 9.86 9.07 -7.95
C CYS A 195 11.10 9.52 -7.16
N ALA A 196 11.42 8.83 -6.06
CA ALA A 196 12.53 9.11 -5.16
C ALA A 196 12.51 10.48 -4.42
N GLN A 197 11.46 11.29 -4.57
CA GLN A 197 11.22 12.46 -3.72
C GLN A 197 10.99 12.04 -2.26
N CYS A 198 11.41 12.85 -1.29
CA CYS A 198 11.17 12.62 0.13
C CYS A 198 9.67 12.45 0.44
N LEU A 199 9.33 11.41 1.22
CA LEU A 199 7.97 11.10 1.64
C LEU A 199 7.47 12.01 2.78
N VAL A 200 8.41 12.54 3.58
CA VAL A 200 8.15 13.35 4.76
C VAL A 200 9.05 14.58 4.77
N ASP A 201 8.78 15.53 5.67
CA ASP A 201 9.66 16.68 5.90
C ASP A 201 10.98 16.21 6.52
N MET A 202 12.09 16.47 5.81
CA MET A 202 13.43 16.06 6.19
C MET A 202 14.29 17.24 6.67
N LYS A 203 13.72 18.45 6.86
CA LYS A 203 14.47 19.66 7.26
C LYS A 203 15.39 19.44 8.45
N GLY A 204 14.92 18.81 9.53
CA GLY A 204 15.76 18.54 10.70
C GLY A 204 16.93 17.59 10.43
N VAL A 205 16.78 16.65 9.49
CA VAL A 205 17.87 15.76 9.06
C VAL A 205 18.88 16.54 8.22
N TRP A 206 18.40 17.44 7.37
CA TRP A 206 19.26 18.32 6.56
C TRP A 206 20.03 19.34 7.41
N GLU A 207 19.40 19.90 8.44
CA GLU A 207 20.06 20.78 9.42
C GLU A 207 21.20 20.05 10.16
N HIS A 208 20.99 18.79 10.55
CA HIS A 208 22.04 18.00 11.16
C HIS A 208 23.21 17.73 10.19
N LEU A 209 22.91 17.42 8.92
CA LEU A 209 23.94 17.27 7.89
C LEU A 209 24.71 18.56 7.65
N ASP A 210 24.06 19.73 7.72
CA ASP A 210 24.75 21.03 7.63
C ASP A 210 25.79 21.19 8.75
N GLU A 211 25.45 20.80 9.98
CA GLU A 211 26.36 20.84 11.14
C GLU A 211 27.56 19.90 10.96
N GLU A 212 27.32 18.66 10.51
CA GLU A 212 28.39 17.67 10.28
C GLU A 212 29.35 18.10 9.17
N ILE A 213 28.82 18.69 8.09
CA ILE A 213 29.60 19.25 6.98
C ILE A 213 30.46 20.41 7.46
N ALA A 214 29.89 21.32 8.27
CA ALA A 214 30.65 22.44 8.83
C ALA A 214 31.77 21.97 9.78
N ALA A 215 31.54 20.88 10.52
CA ALA A 215 32.52 20.29 11.43
C ALA A 215 33.63 19.49 10.71
N THR A 216 33.42 19.08 9.45
CA THR A 216 34.31 18.16 8.72
C THR A 216 34.77 18.77 7.39
N PRO A 217 35.59 19.84 7.39
CA PRO A 217 35.99 20.51 6.16
C PRO A 217 36.73 19.55 5.20
N MET A 218 36.42 19.66 3.90
CA MET A 218 37.08 18.87 2.86
C MET A 218 38.58 19.20 2.76
N PRO A 219 39.43 18.22 2.38
CA PRO A 219 40.84 18.47 2.09
C PRO A 219 41.04 19.55 1.02
N ASP A 220 42.16 20.27 1.06
CA ASP A 220 42.45 21.39 0.16
C ASP A 220 42.33 21.02 -1.33
N GLU A 221 42.68 19.79 -1.69
CA GLU A 221 42.57 19.24 -3.06
C GLU A 221 41.12 19.23 -3.60
N TYR A 222 40.13 19.13 -2.72
CA TYR A 222 38.71 19.03 -3.07
C TYR A 222 37.87 20.21 -2.59
N LYS A 223 38.47 21.17 -1.88
CA LYS A 223 37.76 22.27 -1.23
C LYS A 223 36.95 23.13 -2.20
N ASP A 224 37.49 23.38 -3.39
CA ASP A 224 36.84 24.19 -4.44
C ASP A 224 36.25 23.32 -5.57
N TYR A 225 36.24 21.99 -5.38
CA TYR A 225 35.74 21.06 -6.37
C TYR A 225 34.20 21.12 -6.42
N ASN A 226 33.65 21.41 -7.61
CA ASN A 226 32.21 21.56 -7.81
C ASN A 226 31.66 20.41 -8.65
N VAL A 227 30.44 19.99 -8.35
CA VAL A 227 29.73 18.92 -9.06
C VAL A 227 28.35 19.38 -9.51
N GLN A 228 27.91 18.86 -10.67
CA GLN A 228 26.53 19.02 -11.16
C GLN A 228 25.63 18.00 -10.45
N ILE A 229 24.53 18.47 -9.88
CA ILE A 229 23.52 17.65 -9.21
C ILE A 229 22.13 17.93 -9.74
N LEU A 230 21.27 16.90 -9.68
CA LEU A 230 19.82 17.01 -9.77
C LEU A 230 19.22 16.76 -8.39
N CYS A 231 18.36 17.66 -7.92
CA CYS A 231 17.62 17.46 -6.67
C CYS A 231 16.35 16.65 -6.91
N ARG A 232 16.15 15.57 -6.14
CA ARG A 232 14.97 14.71 -6.25
C ARG A 232 13.73 15.32 -5.58
N ASP A 233 13.89 16.38 -4.79
CA ASP A 233 12.77 17.04 -4.12
C ASP A 233 12.20 18.21 -4.92
N CYS A 234 13.07 19.13 -5.39
CA CYS A 234 12.62 20.27 -6.18
C CYS A 234 12.77 20.08 -7.70
N HIS A 235 13.45 19.02 -8.14
CA HIS A 235 13.72 18.72 -9.56
C HIS A 235 14.57 19.77 -10.30
N GLU A 236 15.22 20.66 -9.55
CA GLU A 236 16.16 21.64 -10.10
C GLU A 236 17.57 21.04 -10.21
N GLU A 237 18.27 21.42 -11.27
CA GLU A 237 19.71 21.18 -11.40
C GLU A 237 20.50 22.33 -10.78
N SER A 238 21.63 22.01 -10.15
CA SER A 238 22.54 23.02 -9.62
C SER A 238 23.98 22.53 -9.63
N ARG A 239 24.92 23.49 -9.64
CA ARG A 239 26.35 23.23 -9.45
C ARG A 239 26.72 23.63 -8.02
N VAL A 240 27.24 22.69 -7.25
CA VAL A 240 27.47 22.85 -5.81
C VAL A 240 28.86 22.33 -5.41
N LEU A 241 29.40 22.82 -4.30
CA LEU A 241 30.65 22.30 -3.75
C LEU A 241 30.48 20.85 -3.34
N PHE A 242 31.45 20.03 -3.71
CA PHE A 242 31.48 18.62 -3.38
C PHE A 242 31.82 18.43 -1.90
N HIS A 243 30.99 17.67 -1.20
CA HIS A 243 31.29 17.18 0.13
C HIS A 243 30.97 15.69 0.22
N VAL A 244 31.82 14.92 0.90
CA VAL A 244 31.67 13.46 1.00
C VAL A 244 30.40 13.03 1.73
N LEU A 245 29.95 13.81 2.72
CA LEU A 245 28.74 13.53 3.51
C LEU A 245 27.42 13.82 2.76
N GLY A 246 27.42 14.72 1.78
CA GLY A 246 26.19 15.08 1.09
C GLY A 246 26.33 16.29 0.18
N LEU A 247 25.44 16.39 -0.81
CA LEU A 247 25.41 17.48 -1.78
C LEU A 247 24.12 18.28 -1.60
N LYS A 248 24.24 19.47 -0.99
CA LYS A 248 23.11 20.33 -0.68
C LYS A 248 22.57 21.01 -1.92
N CYS A 249 21.29 20.86 -2.20
CA CYS A 249 20.62 21.61 -3.26
C CYS A 249 20.61 23.11 -2.92
N ALA A 250 21.12 23.95 -3.82
CA ALA A 250 21.13 25.40 -3.63
C ALA A 250 19.72 26.05 -3.64
N ALA A 251 18.75 25.41 -4.30
CA ALA A 251 17.40 25.96 -4.46
C ALA A 251 16.48 25.69 -3.25
N CYS A 252 16.50 24.46 -2.73
CA CYS A 252 15.58 24.05 -1.64
C CYS A 252 16.29 23.60 -0.35
N GLY A 253 17.62 23.50 -0.35
CA GLY A 253 18.41 23.06 0.81
C GLY A 253 18.37 21.54 1.08
N SER A 254 17.67 20.75 0.26
CA SER A 254 17.62 19.30 0.43
C SER A 254 18.94 18.62 0.05
N TYR A 255 19.29 17.55 0.76
CA TYR A 255 20.38 16.65 0.43
C TYR A 255 19.94 15.40 -0.36
N ASN A 256 18.65 15.28 -0.67
CA ASN A 256 18.13 14.22 -1.54
C ASN A 256 18.48 14.51 -3.02
N THR A 257 19.75 14.35 -3.37
CA THR A 257 20.32 14.77 -4.65
C THR A 257 21.10 13.63 -5.30
N CYS A 258 21.28 13.68 -6.63
CA CYS A 258 22.14 12.77 -7.36
C CYS A 258 23.04 13.53 -8.32
N ARG A 259 24.28 13.07 -8.50
CA ARG A 259 25.20 13.64 -9.49
C ARG A 259 24.75 13.29 -10.90
N THR A 260 24.77 14.25 -11.80
CA THR A 260 24.32 14.09 -13.20
C THR A 260 25.45 14.14 -14.22
N GLN A 261 26.65 14.57 -13.82
CA GLN A 261 27.86 14.50 -14.66
C GLN A 261 29.04 13.88 -13.89
N GLU A 262 29.82 13.08 -14.62
CA GLU A 262 31.14 12.62 -14.18
C GLU A 262 32.13 13.80 -14.11
N PRO A 263 33.22 13.69 -13.33
CA PRO A 263 34.23 14.75 -13.22
C PRO A 263 34.71 15.21 -14.60
N GLU A 264 34.55 16.49 -14.92
CA GLU A 264 35.47 17.12 -15.87
C GLU A 264 36.84 17.14 -15.17
N GLN A 265 37.76 16.30 -15.64
CA GLN A 265 39.15 16.35 -15.19
C GLN A 265 39.71 17.73 -15.53
N GLY A 266 39.91 18.55 -14.50
CA GLY A 266 40.54 19.86 -14.60
C GLY A 266 41.99 19.74 -15.10
N ALA A 267 42.30 20.60 -16.06
CA ALA A 267 43.54 20.78 -16.79
C ALA A 267 44.86 20.82 -15.98
N ASN A 268 45.93 20.49 -16.72
CA ASN A 268 47.35 20.75 -16.53
C ASN A 268 48.17 19.82 -15.63
N VAL A 269 48.80 18.83 -16.27
CA VAL A 269 50.20 18.47 -15.97
C VAL A 269 51.01 18.79 -17.23
N GLU A 270 51.92 19.75 -17.11
CA GLU A 270 52.94 20.02 -18.12
C GLU A 270 53.86 18.80 -18.24
N GLU A 271 53.90 18.14 -19.39
CA GLU A 271 55.02 17.26 -19.74
C GLU A 271 55.78 17.85 -20.93
N GLY A 272 56.97 18.33 -20.60
CA GLY A 272 57.97 18.78 -21.54
C GLY A 272 58.45 17.65 -22.45
N SER A 273 58.61 18.00 -23.71
CA SER A 273 59.19 17.24 -24.80
C SER A 273 60.52 16.56 -24.46
N GLN A 274 60.71 15.32 -24.92
CA GLN A 274 61.91 14.90 -25.67
C GLN A 274 61.63 13.62 -26.49
N ALA A 275 62.09 13.64 -27.74
CA ALA A 275 61.85 12.63 -28.76
C ALA A 275 63.12 11.81 -29.08
N ALA A 276 62.89 10.71 -29.83
CA ALA A 276 63.81 9.77 -30.50
C ALA A 276 64.27 8.57 -29.64
N ALA A 277 64.26 7.32 -30.12
CA ALA A 277 64.58 6.85 -31.47
C ALA A 277 63.82 5.57 -31.88
N ALA A 278 63.80 5.34 -33.20
CA ALA A 278 63.16 4.26 -33.93
C ALA A 278 63.97 2.94 -33.97
N THR A 279 63.26 1.82 -34.14
CA THR A 279 63.67 0.71 -35.01
C THR A 279 62.46 -0.13 -35.45
N GLN A 280 62.39 -0.41 -36.75
CA GLN A 280 61.49 -1.34 -37.42
C GLN A 280 62.14 -2.72 -37.53
N GLU A 281 61.33 -3.78 -37.59
CA GLU A 281 61.46 -5.03 -38.40
C GLU A 281 60.34 -5.99 -37.91
N SER A 282 59.26 -6.30 -38.63
CA SER A 282 59.04 -6.96 -39.92
C SER A 282 58.55 -8.41 -39.77
N ASN A 283 57.31 -8.61 -40.23
CA ASN A 283 56.80 -9.72 -41.05
C ASN A 283 56.49 -11.11 -40.46
N GLY A 284 55.29 -11.59 -40.79
CA GLY A 284 54.82 -12.97 -40.58
C GLY A 284 53.33 -13.12 -40.96
N GLN A 285 53.07 -13.42 -42.23
CA GLN A 285 51.74 -13.65 -42.84
C GLN A 285 51.13 -15.02 -42.49
N SER A 286 49.79 -15.10 -42.50
CA SER A 286 48.91 -16.16 -43.07
C SER A 286 47.60 -16.19 -42.28
N GLU A 287 46.40 -16.44 -42.80
CA GLU A 287 45.81 -16.59 -44.12
C GLU A 287 44.28 -16.44 -43.91
N ASN A 288 43.57 -15.99 -44.94
CA ASN A 288 42.12 -15.79 -44.95
C ASN A 288 41.35 -17.12 -44.90
N VAL A 289 40.19 -17.12 -44.24
CA VAL A 289 39.02 -17.89 -44.71
C VAL A 289 37.75 -17.06 -44.51
N ASP A 290 37.18 -16.63 -45.65
CA ASP A 290 35.79 -16.20 -45.81
C ASP A 290 34.81 -17.28 -45.35
N THR A 291 33.70 -16.91 -44.70
CA THR A 291 32.34 -17.30 -45.17
C THR A 291 31.22 -16.74 -44.28
N LEU A 292 30.51 -15.76 -44.86
CA LEU A 292 29.06 -15.70 -45.09
C LEU A 292 28.06 -15.91 -43.93
N ASP A 293 27.38 -14.80 -43.59
CA ASP A 293 25.98 -14.70 -43.14
C ASP A 293 25.03 -15.29 -44.22
N PRO A 294 23.94 -15.97 -43.82
CA PRO A 294 22.64 -15.37 -44.15
C PRO A 294 21.50 -15.60 -43.12
N ARG A 295 20.78 -14.49 -42.86
CA ARG A 295 19.31 -14.29 -42.96
C ARG A 295 18.38 -15.10 -42.04
N GLU A 296 17.55 -14.43 -41.22
CA GLU A 296 16.25 -13.82 -41.54
C GLU A 296 15.10 -14.79 -41.87
N GLN A 297 13.94 -14.49 -41.26
CA GLN A 297 12.54 -14.83 -41.59
C GLN A 297 11.94 -16.10 -40.95
N HIS A 298 10.87 -15.88 -40.16
CA HIS A 298 9.53 -16.29 -40.59
C HIS A 298 8.42 -15.50 -39.87
N THR A 299 7.59 -14.87 -40.69
CA THR A 299 6.29 -14.23 -40.43
C THR A 299 5.14 -15.23 -40.67
N ALA A 300 3.97 -14.94 -40.09
CA ALA A 300 2.58 -15.09 -40.63
C ALA A 300 1.63 -15.45 -39.46
N ASP A 301 0.66 -14.61 -39.07
CA ASP A 301 -0.56 -14.17 -39.78
C ASP A 301 -1.69 -15.23 -39.73
N HIS A 302 -2.83 -14.84 -39.13
CA HIS A 302 -4.14 -15.43 -39.38
C HIS A 302 -5.24 -14.47 -38.89
N SER A 303 -6.02 -13.98 -39.85
CA SER A 303 -7.27 -13.22 -39.67
C SER A 303 -8.44 -13.91 -40.39
N GLU A 304 -9.59 -13.98 -39.69
CA GLU A 304 -11.01 -14.00 -40.13
C GLU A 304 -11.51 -15.14 -41.06
N LEU A 305 -12.78 -15.59 -41.12
CA LEU A 305 -14.15 -15.06 -40.94
C LEU A 305 -15.07 -16.22 -40.43
N ASP A 306 -16.27 -16.05 -39.84
CA ASP A 306 -17.52 -15.72 -40.54
C ASP A 306 -18.73 -15.48 -39.59
N VAL A 307 -19.78 -14.87 -40.15
CA VAL A 307 -20.91 -14.17 -39.52
C VAL A 307 -22.25 -14.96 -39.62
N ALA A 308 -23.08 -14.81 -38.56
CA ALA A 308 -24.56 -14.87 -38.43
C ALA A 308 -25.37 -16.18 -38.68
N ASP A 309 -26.30 -16.51 -37.77
CA ASP A 309 -27.74 -16.23 -37.97
C ASP A 309 -28.61 -16.38 -36.70
N HIS A 310 -29.72 -15.64 -36.66
CA HIS A 310 -30.77 -15.63 -35.64
C HIS A 310 -31.71 -16.86 -35.72
N ARG A 311 -32.26 -17.32 -34.57
CA ARG A 311 -33.71 -17.54 -34.36
C ARG A 311 -34.11 -18.01 -32.96
N SER A 312 -35.25 -17.50 -32.52
CA SER A 312 -36.01 -17.82 -31.30
C SER A 312 -36.76 -19.16 -31.37
N ASN A 313 -36.95 -19.85 -30.23
CA ASN A 313 -38.23 -20.45 -29.78
C ASN A 313 -38.10 -21.10 -28.38
N LYS A 314 -38.88 -20.63 -27.39
CA LYS A 314 -39.96 -21.35 -26.67
C LYS A 314 -39.77 -22.87 -26.50
N HIS A 315 -39.54 -23.33 -25.26
CA HIS A 315 -40.53 -24.00 -24.39
C HIS A 315 -40.01 -23.98 -22.95
#